data_AF-A0A4Y2KML9-F1
#
_entry.id   AF-A0A4Y2KML9-F1
#
_cell.length_a   1.000
_cell.length_b   1.000
_cell.length_c   1.000
_cell.angle_alpha   90.00
_cell.angle_beta   90.00
_cell.angle_gamma   90.00
#
_symmetry.space_group_name_H-M   'P 1'
#
loop_
_entity.id
_entity.type
_entity.pdbx_description
1 polymer ?
#
loop_
_entity_poly.entity_id
_entity_poly.type
_entity_poly.pdbx_seq_one_letter_code
_entity_poly.pdbx_strand_id
1 'polypeptide(L)'
;MLEESSELLSLMESSGMLRVIDEEINRALVSCSNTLIYNVTNNPAENNRNQFCKTFGGKRIDFAKAGTCQQPAQQWHKQVNEVVTGKSPTTPLRKYLKCRNNAHLKRIKRRQFFSKEKERRKQRKYSHIPKGGDKNYGDFPKKPGITEEMYQILLSDHMNKLLVSNNDDLEIQTREQACSERWREEKSFRLPSSYFKQVANKRSSTLFSNLVKRMETRSKQKL
;
A
#
# COMPACT_ATOMS: atom_id res chain seq x y z
N MET A 1 2.56 17.23 55.99
CA MET A 1 2.84 16.05 55.12
C MET A 1 2.05 14.79 55.51
N LEU A 2 1.59 14.60 56.77
CA LEU A 2 0.77 13.43 57.14
C LEU A 2 -0.75 13.64 56.92
N GLU A 3 -1.24 14.89 56.91
CA GLU A 3 -2.68 15.17 56.70
C GLU A 3 -3.12 14.99 55.23
N GLU A 4 -2.29 15.41 54.26
CA GLU A 4 -2.58 15.26 52.82
C GLU A 4 -2.69 13.78 52.40
N SER A 5 -1.96 12.87 53.06
CA SER A 5 -2.09 11.43 52.77
C SER A 5 -3.39 10.84 53.28
N SER A 6 -3.96 11.40 54.36
CA SER A 6 -5.21 10.92 54.97
C SER A 6 -6.44 11.31 54.12
N GLU A 7 -6.48 12.55 53.62
CA GLU A 7 -7.53 12.99 52.71
C GLU A 7 -7.49 12.24 51.38
N LEU A 8 -6.29 11.99 50.84
CA LEU A 8 -6.13 11.22 49.62
C LEU A 8 -6.59 9.77 49.79
N LEU A 9 -6.26 9.13 50.92
CA LEU A 9 -6.72 7.78 51.26
C LEU A 9 -8.24 7.72 51.37
N SER A 10 -8.86 8.66 52.09
CA SER A 10 -10.33 8.75 52.22
C SER A 10 -11.02 8.98 50.87
N LEU A 11 -10.43 9.79 49.99
CA LEU A 11 -10.91 9.99 48.61
C LEU A 11 -10.77 8.71 47.77
N MET A 12 -9.68 7.96 47.93
CA MET A 12 -9.43 6.70 47.22
C MET A 12 -10.37 5.59 47.69
N GLU A 13 -10.70 5.54 48.98
CA GLU A 13 -11.68 4.61 49.55
C GLU A 13 -13.11 4.95 49.11
N SER A 14 -13.53 6.21 49.24
CA SER A 14 -14.88 6.65 48.85
C SER A 14 -15.15 6.55 47.35
N SER A 15 -14.13 6.74 46.51
CA SER A 15 -14.24 6.55 45.06
C SER A 15 -14.17 5.08 44.62
N GLY A 16 -13.89 4.14 45.53
CA GLY A 16 -13.68 2.73 45.22
C GLY A 16 -12.38 2.44 44.47
N MET A 17 -11.52 3.45 44.27
CA MET A 17 -10.24 3.32 43.61
C MET A 17 -9.30 2.39 44.37
N LEU A 18 -9.30 2.48 45.71
CA LEU A 18 -8.49 1.62 46.56
C LEU A 18 -8.85 0.14 46.36
N ARG A 19 -10.15 -0.17 46.31
CA ARG A 19 -10.64 -1.52 46.05
C ARG A 19 -10.23 -2.03 44.67
N VAL A 20 -10.30 -1.20 43.63
CA VAL A 20 -9.88 -1.58 42.27
C VAL A 20 -8.36 -1.80 42.19
N ILE A 21 -7.58 -0.99 42.91
CA ILE A 21 -6.13 -1.17 43.02
C ILE A 21 -5.82 -2.49 43.73
N ASP A 22 -6.46 -2.78 44.86
CA ASP A 22 -6.28 -4.02 45.61
C ASP A 22 -6.71 -5.25 44.81
N GLU A 23 -7.84 -5.18 44.10
CA GLU A 23 -8.30 -6.25 43.20
C GLU A 23 -7.29 -6.52 42.09
N GLU A 24 -6.71 -5.47 41.47
CA GLU A 24 -5.74 -5.65 40.39
C GLU A 24 -4.36 -6.08 40.93
N ILE A 25 -3.96 -5.66 42.14
CA ILE A 25 -2.77 -6.17 42.85
C ILE A 25 -2.93 -7.67 43.13
N ASN A 26 -4.06 -8.10 43.67
CA ASN A 26 -4.32 -9.51 43.96
C ASN A 26 -4.40 -10.35 42.67
N ARG A 27 -5.01 -9.80 41.61
CA ARG A 27 -5.08 -10.45 40.30
C ARG A 27 -3.74 -10.55 39.59
N ALA A 28 -2.92 -9.50 39.62
CA ALA A 28 -1.68 -9.44 38.84
C ALA A 28 -0.48 -9.99 39.61
N LEU A 29 -0.33 -9.64 40.90
CA LEU A 29 0.85 -9.98 41.69
C LEU A 29 0.66 -11.28 42.47
N VAL A 30 -0.46 -11.43 43.19
CA VAL A 30 -0.68 -12.63 44.02
C VAL A 30 -0.97 -13.85 43.15
N SER A 31 -1.80 -13.70 42.11
CA SER A 31 -2.13 -14.82 41.20
C SER A 31 -0.95 -15.24 40.31
N CYS A 32 0.03 -14.36 40.09
CA CYS A 32 1.25 -14.63 39.33
C CYS A 32 2.50 -14.79 40.22
N SER A 33 2.31 -14.94 41.54
CA SER A 33 3.41 -15.17 42.49
C SER A 33 4.20 -16.44 42.14
N ASN A 34 3.50 -17.48 41.69
CA ASN A 34 4.11 -18.73 41.24
C ASN A 34 5.04 -18.54 40.03
N THR A 35 4.73 -17.67 39.08
CA THR A 35 5.60 -17.43 37.90
C THR A 35 6.84 -16.61 38.25
N LEU A 36 6.79 -15.84 39.35
CA LEU A 36 7.95 -15.13 39.91
C LEU A 36 8.97 -16.12 40.48
N ILE A 37 8.50 -17.19 41.14
CA ILE A 37 9.34 -18.28 41.67
C ILE A 37 10.05 -19.04 40.53
N TYR A 38 9.38 -19.22 39.39
CA TYR A 38 9.93 -19.95 38.22
C TYR A 38 10.65 -19.07 37.19
N ASN A 39 10.89 -17.78 37.49
CA ASN A 39 11.58 -16.81 36.63
C ASN A 39 11.08 -16.78 35.17
N VAL A 40 9.75 -16.88 34.99
CA VAL A 40 9.15 -16.87 33.65
C VAL A 40 8.93 -15.41 33.25
N THR A 41 9.59 -14.95 32.18
CA THR A 41 9.62 -13.54 31.73
C THR A 41 8.31 -13.06 31.10
N ASN A 42 7.22 -13.83 31.22
CA ASN A 42 5.89 -13.48 30.73
C ASN A 42 5.08 -12.73 31.79
N ASN A 43 5.75 -11.80 32.49
CA ASN A 43 5.14 -10.92 33.48
C ASN A 43 3.89 -10.23 32.88
N PRO A 44 2.70 -10.33 33.51
CA PRO A 44 1.50 -9.61 33.07
C PRO A 44 1.73 -8.11 32.91
N ALA A 45 2.61 -7.50 33.71
CA ALA A 45 2.98 -6.10 33.56
C ALA A 45 3.75 -5.83 32.25
N GLU A 46 4.63 -6.73 31.84
CA GLU A 46 5.29 -6.64 30.53
C GLU A 46 4.30 -6.88 29.40
N ASN A 47 3.37 -7.82 29.54
CA ASN A 47 2.33 -8.04 28.55
C ASN A 47 1.40 -6.82 28.42
N ASN A 48 0.98 -6.23 29.54
CA ASN A 48 0.18 -5.00 29.60
C ASN A 48 0.93 -3.80 29.01
N ARG A 49 2.22 -3.65 29.35
CA ARG A 49 3.08 -2.62 28.77
C ARG A 49 3.26 -2.83 27.26
N ASN A 50 3.34 -4.07 26.81
CA ASN A 50 3.43 -4.40 25.38
C ASN A 50 2.10 -4.10 24.65
N GLN A 51 0.94 -4.38 25.26
CA GLN A 51 -0.37 -3.95 24.73
C GLN A 51 -0.49 -2.43 24.69
N PHE A 52 -0.09 -1.73 25.76
CA PHE A 52 -0.04 -0.27 25.83
C PHE A 52 0.88 0.33 24.76
N CYS A 53 2.08 -0.22 24.56
CA CYS A 53 2.99 0.24 23.52
C CYS A 53 2.49 -0.06 22.09
N LYS A 54 1.69 -1.13 21.89
CA LYS A 54 1.03 -1.43 20.60
C LYS A 54 -0.10 -0.46 20.28
N THR A 55 -0.81 0.06 21.29
CA THR A 55 -1.93 1.01 21.11
C THR A 55 -1.47 2.47 21.02
N PHE A 56 -0.46 2.87 21.78
CA PHE A 56 0.07 4.24 21.77
C PHE A 56 1.22 4.47 20.76
N GLY A 57 1.61 3.44 20.01
CA GLY A 57 2.52 3.57 18.87
C GLY A 57 4.02 3.51 19.19
N GLY A 58 4.40 2.90 20.32
CA GLY A 58 5.80 2.84 20.77
C GLY A 58 6.67 1.77 20.08
N LYS A 59 6.10 0.73 19.45
CA LYS A 59 6.95 -0.34 18.85
C LYS A 59 6.47 -0.96 17.53
N ARG A 60 5.19 -0.82 17.17
CA ARG A 60 4.56 -1.00 15.83
C ARG A 60 3.05 -1.04 16.08
N ILE A 61 2.29 -0.15 15.45
CA ILE A 61 0.82 -0.13 15.55
C ILE A 61 0.31 -1.39 14.84
N ASP A 62 -0.44 -2.23 15.54
CA ASP A 62 -1.05 -3.43 14.97
C ASP A 62 -2.32 -3.03 14.20
N PHE A 63 -2.17 -2.87 12.87
CA PHE A 63 -3.26 -2.46 11.99
C PHE A 63 -4.35 -3.53 11.80
N ALA A 64 -4.12 -4.78 12.23
CA ALA A 64 -5.11 -5.85 12.14
C ALA A 64 -6.27 -5.67 13.15
N LYS A 65 -6.04 -4.93 14.24
CA LYS A 65 -7.06 -4.61 15.27
C LYS A 65 -7.66 -3.21 15.07
N ALA A 66 -7.89 -2.81 13.83
CA ALA A 66 -8.61 -1.58 13.53
C ALA A 66 -10.07 -1.71 14.01
N GLY A 67 -10.35 -1.27 15.24
CA GLY A 67 -11.72 -1.07 15.74
C GLY A 67 -12.07 -1.67 17.12
N THR A 68 -11.22 -2.49 17.75
CA THR A 68 -11.62 -3.26 18.95
C THR A 68 -11.00 -2.83 20.28
N CYS A 69 -10.14 -1.81 20.31
CA CYS A 69 -9.51 -1.36 21.56
C CYS A 69 -9.81 0.12 21.82
N GLN A 70 -11.08 0.42 22.09
CA GLN A 70 -11.52 1.72 22.59
C GLN A 70 -12.72 1.41 23.46
N GLN A 71 -12.72 1.72 24.77
CA GLN A 71 -13.88 2.33 25.44
C GLN A 71 -13.49 2.91 26.82
N PRO A 72 -12.83 2.21 27.78
CA PRO A 72 -12.63 2.79 29.12
C PRO A 72 -11.43 3.75 29.21
N ALA A 73 -10.21 3.31 28.87
CA ALA A 73 -9.00 4.14 29.02
C ALA A 73 -9.04 5.42 28.16
N GLN A 74 -9.68 5.36 27.00
CA GLN A 74 -9.82 6.52 26.12
C GLN A 74 -10.86 7.55 26.61
N GLN A 75 -11.86 7.12 27.39
CA GLN A 75 -12.83 8.03 28.00
C GLN A 75 -12.19 8.86 29.11
N TRP A 76 -11.38 8.24 29.96
CA TRP A 76 -10.63 8.96 31.00
C TRP A 76 -9.66 9.99 30.38
N HIS A 77 -8.87 9.58 29.39
CA HIS A 77 -7.98 10.50 28.67
C HIS A 77 -8.74 11.66 28.02
N LYS A 78 -9.96 11.41 27.52
CA LYS A 78 -10.80 12.47 26.96
C LYS A 78 -11.23 13.47 28.03
N GLN A 79 -11.71 12.98 29.18
CA GLN A 79 -12.16 13.81 30.30
C GLN A 79 -11.02 14.64 30.89
N VAL A 80 -9.86 14.04 31.17
CA VAL A 80 -8.70 14.76 31.71
C VAL A 80 -8.23 15.86 30.76
N ASN A 81 -8.15 15.57 29.46
CA ASN A 81 -7.68 16.55 28.48
C ASN A 81 -8.71 17.69 28.29
N GLU A 82 -10.00 17.39 28.39
CA GLU A 82 -11.09 18.39 28.41
C GLU A 82 -10.99 19.31 29.63
N VAL A 83 -10.68 18.78 30.80
CA VAL A 83 -10.48 19.55 32.04
C VAL A 83 -9.21 20.41 31.96
N VAL A 84 -8.08 19.85 31.53
CA VAL A 84 -6.78 20.54 31.52
C VAL A 84 -6.71 21.62 30.43
N THR A 85 -7.25 21.35 29.24
CA THR A 85 -7.10 22.24 28.07
C THR A 85 -8.37 23.03 27.73
N GLY A 86 -9.48 22.75 28.41
CA GLY A 86 -10.80 23.31 28.11
C GLY A 86 -11.37 22.89 26.74
N LYS A 87 -10.73 21.93 26.05
CA LYS A 87 -11.06 21.53 24.68
C LYS A 87 -11.05 20.02 24.55
N SER A 88 -11.96 19.48 23.74
CA SER A 88 -11.95 18.05 23.46
C SER A 88 -10.68 17.65 22.71
N PRO A 89 -9.97 16.59 23.11
CA PRO A 89 -8.80 16.10 22.38
C PRO A 89 -9.14 15.63 20.96
N THR A 90 -10.43 15.40 20.66
CA THR A 90 -10.91 15.10 19.31
C THR A 90 -11.03 16.32 18.40
N THR A 91 -10.89 17.55 18.92
CA THR A 91 -11.09 18.80 18.15
C THR A 91 -10.10 18.95 16.97
N PRO A 92 -8.79 18.72 17.15
CA PRO A 92 -7.85 18.78 16.02
C PRO A 92 -8.14 17.70 14.97
N LEU A 93 -8.48 16.49 15.41
CA LEU A 93 -8.84 15.39 14.53
C LEU A 93 -10.12 15.69 13.73
N ARG A 94 -11.16 16.23 14.38
CA ARG A 94 -12.39 16.68 13.73
C ARG A 94 -12.11 17.76 12.68
N LYS A 95 -11.23 18.72 12.98
CA LYS A 95 -10.80 19.76 12.04
C LYS A 95 -10.10 19.14 10.82
N TYR A 96 -9.17 18.21 11.04
CA TYR A 96 -8.49 17.47 9.97
C TYR A 96 -9.47 16.68 9.09
N LEU A 97 -10.36 15.89 9.70
CA LEU A 97 -11.36 15.11 8.99
C LEU A 97 -12.32 16.00 8.18
N LYS A 98 -12.73 17.15 8.74
CA LYS A 98 -13.54 18.16 8.03
C LYS A 98 -12.80 18.72 6.81
N CYS A 99 -11.52 19.09 6.94
CA CYS A 99 -10.69 19.54 5.83
C CYS A 99 -10.56 18.46 4.73
N ARG A 100 -10.31 17.20 5.13
CA ARG A 100 -10.21 16.06 4.21
C ARG A 100 -11.51 15.81 3.45
N ASN A 101 -12.65 15.82 4.15
CA ASN A 101 -13.98 15.65 3.53
C ASN A 101 -14.28 16.81 2.57
N ASN A 102 -14.00 18.05 2.96
CA ASN A 102 -14.17 19.21 2.09
C ASN A 102 -13.31 19.12 0.83
N ALA A 103 -12.06 18.66 0.93
CA ALA A 103 -11.21 18.43 -0.23
C ALA A 103 -11.74 17.32 -1.16
N HIS A 104 -12.27 16.24 -0.57
CA HIS A 104 -12.93 15.16 -1.30
C HIS A 104 -14.18 15.65 -2.05
N LEU A 105 -15.07 16.38 -1.37
CA LEU A 105 -16.28 16.95 -1.97
C LEU A 105 -15.93 17.97 -3.07
N LYS A 106 -14.94 18.85 -2.86
CA LYS A 106 -14.44 19.76 -3.90
C LYS A 106 -13.94 19.00 -5.13
N ARG A 107 -13.23 17.88 -4.94
CA ARG A 107 -12.77 17.02 -6.04
C ARG A 107 -13.94 16.38 -6.79
N ILE A 108 -14.97 15.89 -6.09
CA ILE A 108 -16.19 15.35 -6.72
C ILE A 108 -16.90 16.43 -7.53
N LYS A 109 -17.15 17.61 -6.95
CA LYS A 109 -17.81 18.73 -7.64
C LYS A 109 -17.03 19.13 -8.90
N ARG A 110 -15.70 19.28 -8.82
CA ARG A 110 -14.86 19.54 -10.01
C ARG A 110 -15.05 18.45 -11.08
N ARG A 111 -15.06 17.18 -10.70
CA ARG A 111 -15.27 16.06 -11.65
C ARG A 111 -16.67 16.10 -12.30
N GLN A 112 -17.69 16.55 -11.58
CA GLN A 112 -19.05 16.72 -12.11
C GLN A 112 -19.12 17.90 -13.10
N PHE A 113 -18.54 19.06 -12.77
CA PHE A 113 -18.47 20.21 -13.69
C PHE A 113 -17.75 19.87 -15.00
N PHE A 114 -16.64 19.13 -14.92
CA PHE A 114 -15.92 18.65 -16.10
C PHE A 114 -16.47 17.35 -16.67
N SER A 115 -17.63 16.85 -16.21
CA SER A 115 -18.18 15.58 -16.73
C SER A 115 -18.55 15.72 -18.20
N LYS A 116 -19.25 16.81 -18.57
CA LYS A 116 -19.60 17.10 -19.98
C LYS A 116 -18.36 17.32 -20.85
N GLU A 117 -17.36 18.05 -20.34
CA GLU A 117 -16.09 18.27 -21.06
C GLU A 117 -15.28 16.97 -21.19
N LYS A 118 -15.33 16.08 -20.20
CA LYS A 118 -14.71 14.75 -20.25
C LYS A 118 -15.45 13.84 -21.25
N GLU A 119 -16.77 13.91 -21.31
CA GLU A 119 -17.60 13.22 -22.32
C GLU A 119 -17.23 13.71 -23.73
N ARG A 120 -17.18 15.04 -23.92
CA ARG A 120 -16.77 15.68 -25.19
C ARG A 120 -15.36 15.29 -25.60
N ARG A 121 -14.41 15.25 -24.66
CA ARG A 121 -13.04 14.79 -24.90
C ARG A 121 -12.95 13.30 -25.20
N LYS A 122 -13.80 12.47 -24.59
CA LYS A 122 -13.90 11.04 -24.95
C LYS A 122 -14.42 10.90 -26.37
N GLN A 123 -15.52 11.56 -26.73
CA GLN A 123 -16.06 11.55 -28.09
C GLN A 123 -15.00 11.98 -29.12
N ARG A 124 -14.21 13.03 -28.82
CA ARG A 124 -13.08 13.47 -29.66
C ARG A 124 -11.89 12.50 -29.69
N LYS A 125 -11.68 11.69 -28.65
CA LYS A 125 -10.63 10.66 -28.63
C LYS A 125 -11.06 9.40 -29.37
N TYR A 126 -12.35 9.09 -29.37
CA TYR A 126 -12.94 7.96 -30.10
C TYR A 126 -13.37 8.34 -31.53
N SER A 127 -13.36 9.63 -31.91
CA SER A 127 -13.53 10.06 -33.30
C SER A 127 -12.28 9.82 -34.16
N HIS A 128 -11.15 9.47 -33.53
CA HIS A 128 -9.95 8.95 -34.21
C HIS A 128 -9.91 7.41 -34.18
N ILE A 129 -11.06 6.76 -34.10
CA ILE A 129 -11.17 5.44 -34.72
C ILE A 129 -11.76 5.75 -36.08
N PRO A 130 -10.95 5.86 -37.16
CA PRO A 130 -11.54 5.78 -38.47
C PRO A 130 -12.31 4.46 -38.53
N LYS A 131 -13.47 4.45 -39.17
CA LYS A 131 -14.15 3.20 -39.58
C LYS A 131 -13.33 2.45 -40.66
N GLY A 132 -12.00 2.54 -40.57
CA GLY A 132 -11.05 2.32 -41.63
C GLY A 132 -9.64 2.22 -41.05
N GLY A 133 -8.77 1.48 -41.72
CA GLY A 133 -7.47 1.09 -41.22
C GLY A 133 -6.48 2.25 -41.11
N ASP A 134 -5.34 1.89 -40.52
CA ASP A 134 -4.18 2.75 -40.30
C ASP A 134 -3.81 3.55 -41.56
N LYS A 135 -3.24 4.76 -41.38
CA LYS A 135 -2.60 5.59 -42.40
C LYS A 135 -1.69 4.79 -43.35
N ASN A 136 -1.09 3.69 -42.88
CA ASN A 136 -0.25 2.80 -43.69
C ASN A 136 -1.00 1.69 -44.44
N TYR A 137 -2.22 1.33 -44.04
CA TYR A 137 -2.94 0.14 -44.51
C TYR A 137 -4.34 0.41 -45.09
N GLY A 138 -4.89 1.62 -44.89
CA GLY A 138 -6.17 2.08 -45.45
C GLY A 138 -7.41 1.33 -44.95
N ASP A 139 -8.58 1.72 -45.44
CA ASP A 139 -9.88 1.25 -44.92
C ASP A 139 -10.15 -0.25 -45.12
N PHE A 140 -9.53 -0.86 -46.14
CA PHE A 140 -9.75 -2.26 -46.52
C PHE A 140 -8.45 -2.90 -47.06
N PRO A 141 -7.58 -3.46 -46.21
CA PRO A 141 -6.40 -4.19 -46.68
C PRO A 141 -6.85 -5.46 -47.43
N LYS A 142 -6.73 -5.46 -48.76
CA LYS A 142 -7.24 -6.53 -49.63
C LYS A 142 -6.34 -7.78 -49.67
N LYS A 143 -5.03 -7.63 -49.43
CA LYS A 143 -4.08 -8.75 -49.50
C LYS A 143 -2.86 -8.46 -48.62
N PRO A 144 -2.37 -9.42 -47.81
CA PRO A 144 -1.09 -9.28 -47.14
C PRO A 144 0.04 -9.10 -48.17
N GLY A 145 1.02 -8.26 -47.85
CA GLY A 145 2.17 -8.01 -48.73
C GLY A 145 3.14 -9.20 -48.86
N ILE A 146 2.89 -10.27 -48.11
CA ILE A 146 3.69 -11.49 -48.08
C ILE A 146 2.81 -12.70 -48.40
N THR A 147 3.41 -13.72 -49.01
CA THR A 147 2.76 -15.01 -49.20
C THR A 147 2.61 -15.73 -47.87
N GLU A 148 1.64 -16.66 -47.79
CA GLU A 148 1.42 -17.46 -46.57
C GLU A 148 2.68 -18.26 -46.20
N GLU A 149 3.38 -18.84 -47.19
CA GLU A 149 4.63 -19.56 -46.97
C GLU A 149 5.70 -18.68 -46.33
N MET A 150 5.86 -17.44 -46.82
CA MET A 150 6.83 -16.50 -46.26
C MET A 150 6.42 -16.02 -44.87
N TYR A 151 5.11 -15.90 -44.60
CA TYR A 151 4.61 -15.65 -43.25
C TYR A 151 4.97 -16.78 -42.29
N GLN A 152 4.78 -18.04 -42.69
CA GLN A 152 5.11 -19.19 -41.85
C GLN A 152 6.62 -19.28 -41.57
N ILE A 153 7.47 -18.98 -42.56
CA ILE A 153 8.93 -18.90 -42.35
C ILE A 153 9.26 -17.80 -41.34
N LEU A 154 8.74 -16.58 -41.53
CA LEU A 154 8.99 -15.46 -40.62
C LEU A 154 8.48 -15.72 -39.21
N LEU A 155 7.33 -16.39 -39.09
CA LEU A 155 6.76 -16.79 -37.80
C LEU A 155 7.67 -17.82 -37.11
N SER A 156 8.12 -18.83 -37.85
CA SER A 156 9.03 -19.86 -37.32
C SER A 156 10.36 -19.24 -36.87
N ASP A 157 10.97 -18.39 -37.70
CA ASP A 157 12.18 -17.65 -37.35
C ASP A 157 11.99 -16.77 -36.09
N HIS A 158 10.86 -16.09 -36.00
CA HIS A 158 10.54 -15.28 -34.83
C HIS A 158 10.38 -16.15 -33.57
N MET A 159 9.66 -17.27 -33.66
CA MET A 159 9.51 -18.19 -32.54
C MET A 159 10.84 -18.82 -32.12
N ASN A 160 11.69 -19.18 -33.09
CA ASN A 160 13.03 -19.71 -32.82
C ASN A 160 13.92 -18.69 -32.10
N LYS A 161 13.83 -17.40 -32.45
CA LYS A 161 14.53 -16.32 -31.70
C LYS A 161 14.05 -16.19 -30.24
N LEU A 162 12.80 -16.53 -29.96
CA LEU A 162 12.27 -16.52 -28.59
C LEU A 162 12.76 -17.70 -27.75
N LEU A 163 13.19 -18.80 -28.38
CA LEU A 163 13.78 -19.93 -27.67
C LEU A 163 15.21 -19.60 -27.22
N VAL A 164 15.63 -20.13 -26.07
CA VAL A 164 17.03 -20.09 -25.63
C VAL A 164 17.55 -21.52 -25.62
N SER A 165 18.52 -21.80 -26.49
CA SER A 165 19.11 -23.13 -26.63
C SER A 165 20.31 -23.34 -25.71
N ASN A 166 21.13 -22.31 -25.43
CA ASN A 166 22.28 -22.43 -24.52
C ASN A 166 22.36 -21.25 -23.54
N ASN A 167 22.05 -21.50 -22.26
CA ASN A 167 21.98 -20.44 -21.24
C ASN A 167 23.38 -19.99 -20.76
N ASP A 168 24.35 -20.89 -20.72
CA ASP A 168 25.66 -20.63 -20.09
C ASP A 168 26.51 -19.66 -20.94
N ASP A 169 26.55 -19.87 -22.27
CA ASP A 169 27.26 -18.97 -23.18
C ASP A 169 26.64 -17.56 -23.19
N LEU A 170 25.31 -17.50 -23.09
CA LEU A 170 24.58 -16.22 -23.04
C LEU A 170 24.85 -15.47 -21.74
N GLU A 171 24.98 -16.16 -20.60
CA GLU A 171 25.37 -15.54 -19.34
C GLU A 171 26.73 -14.84 -19.50
N ILE A 172 27.74 -15.57 -20.00
CA ILE A 172 29.10 -15.06 -20.17
C ILE A 172 29.11 -13.83 -21.09
N GLN A 173 28.47 -13.90 -22.26
CA GLN A 173 28.44 -12.82 -23.26
C GLN A 173 27.65 -11.58 -22.79
N THR A 174 26.80 -11.73 -21.78
CA THR A 174 25.93 -10.65 -21.30
C THR A 174 26.25 -10.17 -19.89
N ARG A 175 27.37 -10.61 -19.29
CA ARG A 175 27.83 -10.18 -17.96
C ARG A 175 27.94 -8.68 -17.78
N GLU A 176 28.35 -7.97 -18.83
CA GLU A 176 28.47 -6.51 -18.81
C GLU A 176 27.12 -5.77 -18.88
N GLN A 177 26.01 -6.52 -18.95
CA GLN A 177 24.65 -6.01 -18.94
C GLN A 177 24.46 -4.88 -19.96
N ALA A 178 24.15 -3.66 -19.51
CA ALA A 178 23.80 -2.54 -20.39
C ALA A 178 24.93 -2.11 -21.34
N CYS A 179 26.18 -2.44 -21.01
CA CYS A 179 27.35 -2.17 -21.85
C CYS A 179 27.51 -3.19 -22.98
N SER A 180 26.96 -4.40 -22.83
CA SER A 180 26.93 -5.42 -23.89
C SER A 180 25.78 -5.17 -24.87
N GLU A 181 26.10 -5.16 -26.17
CA GLU A 181 25.09 -5.09 -27.21
C GLU A 181 24.19 -6.33 -27.21
N ARG A 182 24.80 -7.50 -27.01
CA ARG A 182 24.10 -8.79 -26.95
C ARG A 182 23.04 -8.82 -25.85
N TRP A 183 23.31 -8.20 -24.70
CA TRP A 183 22.32 -8.04 -23.63
C TRP A 183 21.12 -7.18 -24.05
N ARG A 184 21.35 -6.12 -24.84
CA ARG A 184 20.25 -5.27 -25.33
C ARG A 184 19.38 -6.00 -26.34
N GLU A 185 19.98 -6.79 -27.22
CA GLU A 185 19.27 -7.64 -28.17
C GLU A 185 18.39 -8.67 -27.44
N GLU A 186 18.97 -9.46 -26.54
CA GLU A 186 18.23 -10.49 -25.79
C GLU A 186 17.09 -9.87 -24.96
N LYS A 187 17.31 -8.69 -24.37
CA LYS A 187 16.29 -7.97 -23.62
C LYS A 187 15.18 -7.37 -24.51
N SER A 188 15.40 -7.23 -25.82
CA SER A 188 14.36 -6.83 -26.78
C SER A 188 13.42 -7.99 -27.12
N PHE A 189 13.95 -9.23 -27.13
CA PHE A 189 13.16 -10.44 -27.37
C PHE A 189 12.47 -10.96 -26.11
N ARG A 190 12.94 -10.59 -24.92
CA ARG A 190 12.53 -11.22 -23.64
C ARG A 190 11.88 -10.26 -22.68
N LEU A 191 10.90 -10.76 -21.94
CA LEU A 191 10.28 -10.04 -20.84
C LEU A 191 11.18 -10.09 -19.60
N PRO A 192 11.72 -8.95 -19.11
CA PRO A 192 12.57 -8.97 -17.91
C PRO A 192 11.74 -9.22 -16.65
N SER A 193 12.34 -9.89 -15.67
CA SER A 193 11.72 -10.17 -14.36
C SER A 193 11.18 -8.91 -13.67
N SER A 194 11.87 -7.77 -13.83
CA SER A 194 11.45 -6.47 -13.29
C SER A 194 10.10 -5.97 -13.81
N TYR A 195 9.67 -6.43 -14.98
CA TYR A 195 8.38 -6.07 -15.59
C TYR A 195 7.34 -7.18 -15.47
N PHE A 196 7.73 -8.41 -15.13
CA PHE A 196 6.83 -9.55 -15.04
C PHE A 196 5.59 -9.26 -14.18
N LYS A 197 5.78 -8.74 -12.96
CA LYS A 197 4.66 -8.37 -12.07
C LYS A 197 3.72 -7.34 -12.70
N GLN A 198 4.24 -6.39 -13.47
CA GLN A 198 3.44 -5.35 -14.12
C GLN A 198 2.64 -5.91 -15.30
N VAL A 199 3.20 -6.89 -16.01
CA VAL A 199 2.51 -7.58 -17.12
C VAL A 199 1.43 -8.50 -16.56
N ALA A 200 1.76 -9.35 -15.59
CA ALA A 200 0.85 -10.32 -15.00
C ALA A 200 -0.35 -9.67 -14.29
N ASN A 201 -0.14 -8.55 -13.59
CA ASN A 201 -1.20 -7.84 -12.87
C ASN A 201 -1.84 -6.69 -13.67
N LYS A 202 -1.61 -6.65 -14.99
CA LYS A 202 -2.14 -5.59 -15.85
C LYS A 202 -3.67 -5.67 -15.88
N ARG A 203 -4.34 -4.55 -15.61
CA ARG A 203 -5.79 -4.42 -15.82
C ARG A 203 -6.12 -4.40 -17.31
N SER A 204 -7.20 -5.06 -17.70
CA SER A 204 -7.71 -5.07 -19.08
C SER A 204 -7.87 -3.66 -19.67
N SER A 205 -8.28 -2.69 -18.85
CA SER A 205 -8.47 -1.28 -19.23
C SER A 205 -7.20 -0.47 -19.46
N THR A 206 -6.01 -1.00 -19.14
CA THR A 206 -4.74 -0.29 -19.38
C THR A 206 -4.23 -0.62 -20.77
N LEU A 207 -3.82 0.40 -21.55
CA LEU A 207 -3.24 0.19 -22.88
C LEU A 207 -1.83 -0.42 -22.77
N PHE A 208 -1.55 -1.40 -23.63
CA PHE A 208 -0.26 -2.11 -23.66
C PHE A 208 0.89 -1.21 -24.15
N SER A 209 0.58 -0.22 -25.01
CA SER A 209 1.55 0.73 -25.57
C SER A 209 2.34 1.52 -24.52
N ASN A 210 1.72 1.89 -23.39
CA ASN A 210 2.42 2.58 -22.30
C ASN A 210 3.38 1.67 -21.53
N LEU A 211 3.13 0.36 -21.52
CA LEU A 211 4.03 -0.62 -20.92
C LEU A 211 5.25 -0.82 -21.83
N VAL A 212 5.03 -1.02 -23.14
CA VAL A 212 6.09 -1.16 -24.14
C VAL A 212 7.03 0.05 -24.15
N LYS A 213 6.48 1.27 -24.20
CA LYS A 213 7.28 2.52 -24.11
C LYS A 213 8.16 2.58 -22.86
N ARG A 214 7.69 2.05 -21.73
CA ARG A 214 8.46 2.02 -20.47
C ARG A 214 9.55 0.95 -20.45
N MET A 215 9.40 -0.11 -21.25
CA MET A 215 10.45 -1.10 -21.43
C MET A 215 11.57 -0.56 -22.33
N GLU A 216 11.21 0.15 -23.41
CA GLU A 216 12.18 0.76 -24.33
C GLU A 216 12.94 1.95 -23.73
N THR A 217 12.26 2.87 -23.06
CA THR A 217 12.88 4.13 -22.56
C THR A 217 13.89 3.90 -21.44
N ARG A 218 13.68 2.91 -20.56
CA ARG A 218 14.64 2.58 -19.50
C ARG A 218 15.89 1.87 -20.01
N SER A 219 15.84 1.26 -21.18
CA SER A 219 17.02 0.70 -21.83
C SER A 219 17.93 1.79 -22.42
N LYS A 220 17.41 3.01 -22.65
CA LYS A 220 18.17 4.16 -23.17
C LYS A 220 18.74 5.10 -22.10
N GLN A 221 18.27 5.02 -20.85
CA GLN A 221 18.64 5.94 -19.75
C GLN A 221 19.84 5.47 -18.88
N LYS A 222 20.48 4.35 -19.22
CA LYS A 222 21.66 3.82 -18.51
C LYS A 222 22.96 3.98 -19.31
N LEU A 223 23.01 4.96 -20.22
CA LEU A 223 24.23 5.46 -20.86
C LEU A 223 24.65 6.75 -20.17
#